data_AF-A0A9D6CUM4-F1
#
_entry.id   AF-A0A9D6CUM4-F1
#
_cell.length_a   1.000
_cell.length_b   1.000
_cell.length_c   1.000
_cell.angle_alpha   90.00
_cell.angle_beta   90.00
_cell.angle_gamma   90.00
#
_symmetry.space_group_name_H-M   'P 1'
#
loop_
_entity.id
_entity.type
_entity.pdbx_description
1 polymer ?
#
loop_
_entity_poly.entity_id
_entity_poly.type
_entity_poly.pdbx_seq_one_letter_code
_entity_poly.pdbx_strand_id
1 'polypeptide(L)'
;MEVTLTPEHERMIEEQVTAGRFSSPDEAIAAALELLQHRNELTLEEERKLVQIALEQLNRGEGVTIETPGEMDAFFEQIKERSGRKREGVEAE
;
A
#
# COMPACT_ATOMS: atom_id res chain seq x y z
N MET A 1 5.35 -27.94 7.44
CA MET A 1 5.23 -27.03 8.60
C MET A 1 3.82 -27.20 9.12
N GLU A 2 3.64 -27.41 10.43
CA GLU A 2 2.30 -27.40 11.03
C GLU A 2 1.97 -25.96 11.45
N VAL A 3 0.78 -25.50 11.08
CA VAL A 3 0.26 -24.18 11.44
C VAL A 3 -1.08 -24.42 12.16
N THR A 4 -1.18 -23.91 13.38
CA THR A 4 -2.44 -23.96 14.13
C THR A 4 -3.30 -22.77 13.75
N LEU A 5 -4.52 -23.03 13.30
CA LEU A 5 -5.50 -22.01 12.96
C LEU A 5 -6.30 -21.62 14.21
N THR A 6 -6.86 -20.41 14.19
CA THR A 6 -7.87 -20.05 15.19
C THR A 6 -9.19 -20.76 14.85
N PRO A 7 -10.07 -21.03 15.82
CA PRO A 7 -11.36 -21.66 15.56
C PRO A 7 -12.22 -20.88 14.54
N GLU A 8 -12.06 -19.56 14.50
CA GLU A 8 -12.73 -18.69 13.53
C GLU A 8 -12.27 -18.97 12.09
N HIS A 9 -10.95 -19.09 11.87
CA HIS A 9 -10.40 -19.38 10.55
C HIS A 9 -10.74 -20.80 10.09
N GLU A 10 -10.72 -21.78 11.00
CA GLU A 10 -11.15 -23.16 10.71
C GLU A 10 -12.60 -23.17 10.22
N ARG A 11 -13.51 -22.52 10.97
CA ARG A 11 -14.92 -22.42 10.61
C ARG A 11 -15.12 -21.73 9.27
N MET A 12 -14.37 -20.66 8.99
CA MET A 12 -14.43 -19.96 7.70
C MET A 12 -14.03 -20.89 6.55
N ILE A 13 -12.94 -21.64 6.69
CA ILE A 13 -12.48 -22.59 5.67
C ILE A 13 -13.52 -23.69 5.43
N GLU A 14 -14.05 -24.28 6.51
CA GLU A 14 -15.10 -25.30 6.45
C GLU A 14 -16.36 -24.81 5.74
N GLU A 15 -16.79 -23.56 5.99
CA GLU A 15 -17.92 -22.94 5.30
C GLU A 15 -17.68 -22.81 3.80
N GLN A 16 -16.48 -22.41 3.38
CA GLN A 16 -16.15 -22.27 1.95
C GLN A 16 -16.12 -23.62 1.22
N VAL A 17 -15.58 -24.66 1.87
CA VAL A 17 -15.56 -26.02 1.32
C VAL A 17 -16.97 -26.61 1.26
N THR A 18 -17.76 -26.45 2.32
CA THR A 18 -19.16 -26.92 2.37
C THR A 18 -20.03 -26.21 1.32
N ALA A 19 -19.75 -24.93 1.05
CA ALA A 19 -20.39 -24.18 -0.02
C ALA A 19 -19.94 -24.59 -1.43
N GLY A 20 -18.99 -25.54 -1.56
CA GLY A 20 -18.47 -26.03 -2.82
C GLY A 20 -17.56 -25.04 -3.55
N ARG A 21 -17.07 -24.00 -2.88
CA ARG A 21 -16.15 -23.02 -3.50
C ARG A 21 -14.72 -23.55 -3.62
N PHE A 22 -14.36 -24.46 -2.73
CA PHE A 22 -13.09 -25.20 -2.75
C PHE A 22 -13.36 -26.68 -2.51
N SER A 23 -12.56 -27.53 -3.11
CA SER A 23 -12.66 -28.99 -3.02
C SER A 23 -12.07 -29.55 -1.72
N SER A 24 -11.20 -28.78 -1.07
CA SER A 24 -10.58 -29.14 0.20
C SER A 24 -10.15 -27.90 1.02
N PRO A 25 -9.93 -28.07 2.34
CA PRO A 25 -9.32 -27.03 3.17
C PRO A 25 -7.96 -26.57 2.63
N ASP A 26 -7.13 -27.50 2.14
CA ASP A 26 -5.82 -27.18 1.58
C ASP A 26 -5.91 -26.28 0.34
N GLU A 27 -6.90 -26.51 -0.52
CA GLU A 27 -7.15 -25.65 -1.69
C GLU A 27 -7.57 -24.23 -1.26
N ALA A 28 -8.44 -24.12 -0.25
CA ALA A 28 -8.84 -22.83 0.30
C ALA A 28 -7.66 -22.06 0.90
N ILE A 29 -6.77 -22.76 1.62
CA ILE A 29 -5.57 -22.17 2.21
C ILE A 29 -4.58 -21.73 1.12
N ALA A 30 -4.37 -22.55 0.09
CA ALA A 30 -3.51 -22.21 -1.04
C ALA A 30 -3.97 -20.92 -1.74
N ALA A 31 -5.27 -20.81 -2.03
CA ALA A 31 -5.85 -19.62 -2.64
C ALA A 31 -5.69 -18.36 -1.75
N ALA A 32 -5.84 -18.51 -0.43
CA ALA A 32 -5.63 -17.40 0.51
C ALA A 32 -4.17 -16.93 0.55
N LEU A 33 -3.21 -17.86 0.48
CA LEU A 33 -1.78 -17.55 0.43
C LEU A 33 -1.37 -16.89 -0.89
N GLU A 34 -1.92 -17.35 -2.03
CA GLU A 34 -1.72 -16.71 -3.33
C GLU A 34 -2.23 -15.26 -3.32
N LEU A 35 -3.42 -15.02 -2.75
CA LEU A 35 -3.95 -13.65 -2.60
C LEU A 35 -3.03 -12.77 -1.75
N LEU A 36 -2.51 -13.31 -0.64
CA LEU A 36 -1.59 -12.60 0.24
C LEU A 36 -0.28 -12.25 -0.49
N GLN A 37 0.27 -13.21 -1.25
CA GLN A 37 1.47 -13.00 -2.04
C GLN A 37 1.24 -11.92 -3.10
N HIS A 38 0.15 -12.01 -3.87
CA HIS A 38 -0.16 -11.05 -4.92
C HIS A 38 -0.34 -9.63 -4.36
N ARG A 39 -1.02 -9.49 -3.22
CA ARG A 39 -1.13 -8.19 -2.53
C ARG A 39 0.23 -7.61 -2.15
N ASN A 40 1.13 -8.45 -1.64
CA ASN A 40 2.48 -8.02 -1.26
C ASN A 40 3.29 -7.62 -2.49
N GLU A 41 3.17 -8.35 -3.60
CA GLU A 41 3.81 -8.02 -4.87
C GLU A 41 3.29 -6.70 -5.45
N LEU A 42 1.97 -6.47 -5.45
CA LEU A 42 1.38 -5.20 -5.89
C LEU A 42 1.88 -4.02 -5.05
N THR A 43 1.90 -4.17 -3.72
CA THR A 43 2.44 -3.13 -2.81
C THR A 43 3.90 -2.83 -3.14
N LEU A 44 4.71 -3.87 -3.35
CA LEU A 44 6.12 -3.74 -3.68
C LEU A 44 6.34 -3.07 -5.05
N GLU A 45 5.52 -3.40 -6.05
CA GLU A 45 5.58 -2.78 -7.38
C GLU A 45 5.19 -1.30 -7.33
N GLU A 46 4.15 -0.95 -6.60
CA GLU A 46 3.73 0.44 -6.38
C GLU A 46 4.82 1.24 -5.68
N GLU A 47 5.41 0.70 -4.62
CA GLU A 47 6.53 1.32 -3.91
C GLU A 47 7.75 1.51 -4.83
N ARG A 48 8.13 0.48 -5.60
CA ARG A 48 9.23 0.56 -6.58
C ARG A 48 8.97 1.63 -7.62
N LYS A 49 7.74 1.75 -8.10
CA LYS A 49 7.35 2.78 -9.07
C LYS A 49 7.47 4.18 -8.48
N LEU A 50 7.02 4.39 -7.24
CA LEU A 50 7.17 5.67 -6.54
C LEU A 50 8.65 6.05 -6.36
N VAL A 51 9.50 5.09 -5.98
CA VAL A 51 10.96 5.30 -5.88
C VAL A 51 11.55 5.66 -7.23
N GLN A 52 11.18 4.95 -8.31
CA GLN A 52 11.67 5.27 -9.65
C GLN A 52 11.28 6.69 -10.07
N ILE A 53 10.02 7.09 -9.87
CA ILE A 53 9.56 8.45 -10.15
C ILE A 53 10.40 9.48 -9.37
N ALA A 54 10.63 9.25 -8.07
CA ALA A 54 11.44 10.14 -7.24
C ALA A 54 12.89 10.24 -7.76
N LEU A 55 13.52 9.12 -8.14
CA LEU A 55 14.87 9.12 -8.72
C LEU A 55 14.92 9.88 -10.05
N GLU A 56 13.92 9.73 -10.90
CA GLU A 56 13.82 10.48 -12.16
C GLU A 56 13.65 11.99 -11.91
N GLN A 57 12.84 12.39 -10.91
CA GLN A 57 12.71 13.78 -10.49
C GLN A 57 14.05 14.35 -10.00
N LEU A 58 14.78 13.60 -9.17
CA LEU A 58 16.12 13.99 -8.71
C LEU A 58 17.11 14.14 -9.87
N ASN A 59 17.10 13.20 -10.83
CA ASN A 59 17.95 13.28 -12.03
C ASN A 59 17.63 14.50 -12.90
N ARG A 60 16.38 14.98 -12.89
CA ARG A 60 15.97 16.24 -13.56
C ARG A 60 16.28 17.49 -12.74
N GLY A 61 16.84 17.36 -11.54
CA GLY A 61 17.14 18.48 -10.65
C GLY A 61 15.91 19.05 -9.95
N GLU A 62 14.80 18.31 -9.88
CA GLU A 62 13.56 18.73 -9.20
C GLU A 62 13.62 18.52 -7.67
N GLY A 63 14.74 18.03 -7.15
CA GLY A 63 14.99 17.87 -5.72
C GLY A 63 15.19 19.21 -5.00
N VAL A 64 14.92 19.22 -3.70
CA VAL A 64 15.20 20.35 -2.80
C VAL A 64 16.26 19.91 -1.80
N THR A 65 17.36 20.66 -1.72
CA THR A 65 18.37 20.44 -0.68
C THR A 65 17.90 21.10 0.62
N ILE A 66 17.98 20.35 1.71
CA ILE A 66 17.66 20.82 3.07
C ILE A 66 18.89 20.52 3.92
N GLU A 67 19.57 21.56 4.40
CA GLU A 67 20.81 21.46 5.16
C GLU A 67 20.57 21.71 6.65
N THR A 68 19.48 22.41 7.00
CA THR A 68 19.18 22.77 8.38
C THR A 68 17.76 22.38 8.81
N PRO A 69 17.53 22.15 10.12
CA PRO A 69 16.18 21.92 10.63
C PRO A 69 15.19 23.05 10.30
N GLY A 70 15.65 24.31 10.31
CA GLY A 70 14.81 25.46 10.00
C GLY A 70 14.35 25.50 8.53
N GLU A 71 15.19 25.05 7.60
CA GLU A 71 14.81 24.88 6.19
C GLU A 71 13.78 23.76 6.01
N MET A 72 13.88 22.70 6.80
CA MET A 72 12.90 21.62 6.79
C MET A 72 11.53 22.09 7.28
N ASP A 73 11.49 22.85 8.36
CA ASP A 73 10.25 23.43 8.89
C ASP A 73 9.59 24.37 7.87
N ALA A 74 10.38 25.25 7.24
CA ALA A 74 9.89 26.15 6.20
C ALA A 74 9.36 25.39 4.96
N PHE A 75 10.01 24.29 4.59
CA PHE A 75 9.56 23.43 3.49
C PHE A 75 8.21 22.77 3.81
N PHE A 76 8.02 22.27 5.04
CA PHE A 76 6.74 21.70 5.46
C PHE A 76 5.61 22.73 5.50
N GLU A 77 5.87 23.95 5.96
CA GLU A 77 4.88 25.03 5.91
C GLU A 77 4.49 25.38 4.46
N GLN A 78 5.46 25.44 3.54
CA GLN A 78 5.17 25.66 2.12
C GLN A 78 4.29 24.55 1.51
N ILE A 79 4.50 23.29 1.88
CA ILE A 79 3.66 22.16 1.45
C ILE A 79 2.22 22.32 1.97
N LYS A 80 2.06 22.70 3.24
CA LYS A 80 0.72 22.92 3.86
C LYS A 80 -0.03 24.03 3.12
N GLU A 81 0.62 25.15 2.83
CA GLU A 81 0.00 26.25 2.10
C GLU A 81 -0.42 25.89 0.67
N ARG A 82 0.40 25.13 -0.05
CA ARG A 82 0.08 24.65 -1.40
C ARG A 82 -1.08 23.65 -1.40
N SER A 83 -1.17 22.83 -0.36
CA SER A 83 -2.23 21.83 -0.19
C SER A 83 -3.55 22.46 0.24
N GLY A 84 -3.50 23.54 1.06
CA GLY A 84 -4.67 24.34 1.43
C GLY A 84 -5.28 25.07 0.23
N ARG A 85 -4.45 25.74 -0.58
CA ARG A 85 -4.90 26.45 -1.80
C ARG A 85 -5.55 25.54 -2.85
N LYS A 86 -5.13 24.26 -2.93
CA LYS A 86 -5.77 23.29 -3.85
C LYS A 86 -7.17 22.85 -3.41
N ARG A 87 -7.52 22.95 -2.12
CA ARG A 87 -8.88 22.60 -1.65
C ARG A 87 -9.90 23.71 -1.95
N GLU A 88 -9.48 24.97 -1.85
CA GLU A 88 -10.35 26.12 -2.14
C GLU A 88 -10.68 26.26 -3.64
N GLY A 89 -9.83 25.75 -4.54
CA GLY A 89 -10.06 25.80 -5.99
C GLY A 89 -10.91 24.65 -6.57
N VAL A 90 -11.18 23.59 -5.80
CA VAL A 90 -11.98 22.43 -6.26
C VAL A 90 -13.47 22.58 -5.91
N GLU A 91 -13.82 23.48 -4.99
CA GLU A 91 -15.23 23.78 -4.64
C GLU A 91 -15.89 24.84 -5.56
N ALA A 92 -15.18 25.32 -6.59
CA ALA A 92 -15.64 26.41 -7.45
C ALA A 92 -15.95 26.01 -8.91
N GLU A 93 -16.08 24.72 -9.22
CA GLU A 93 -16.44 24.23 -10.57
C GLU A 93 -17.69 23.33 -10.57
#